data_AF-A0A514WX71-F1
#
_entry.id   AF-A0A514WX71-F1
#
_cell.length_a   1.000
_cell.length_b   1.000
_cell.length_c   1.000
_cell.angle_alpha   90.00
_cell.angle_beta   90.00
_cell.angle_gamma   90.00
#
_symmetry.space_group_name_H-M   'P 1'
#
loop_
_entity.id
_entity.type
_entity.pdbx_description
1 polymer ?
#
loop_
_entity_poly.entity_id
_entity_poly.type
_entity_poly.pdbx_seq_one_letter_code
_entity_poly.pdbx_strand_id
1 'polypeptide(L)'
;MTAKSFAADVCVNDPDGTRGVKGQQINTAFHNATDPLTKAFTASQSKTACPPASTPTKTAKDMSAVTGATLNIGKIKAECIQASLQREVGNTGYTCAKGVPTAFDNAKSSAQCLNKKTADFIQYSVNQAINCMSPPEDPIDPRVILKKINNETGFNFYLGYVGGVGIGQLTSDPVNEIAGWWDYTQVRDKRTKKIVKTKSKYNPGNAHSILETLAASNNPACAPFKKIVEKELNDPPPTPGSKKNYCSWVSVGDGVARSLVYGLGYFVYARDHFIKDTLKERAPELAKSKELVNALTLVAYGPGGPAQAKALIRKLRLNDRSNAAEALKKVTNDSAYVSQTNDKMKELLANLKKPNPTPEELRGDSCVSK
;
A
#
# COMPACT_ATOMS: atom_id res chain seq x y z
N MET A 1 -25.46 -16.11 20.19
CA MET A 1 -24.95 -14.84 19.63
C MET A 1 -25.85 -14.47 18.45
N THR A 2 -26.82 -13.60 18.65
CA THR A 2 -27.71 -13.09 17.60
C THR A 2 -26.98 -12.00 16.83
N ALA A 3 -26.69 -12.25 15.55
CA ALA A 3 -26.13 -11.24 14.67
C ALA A 3 -27.16 -10.10 14.53
N LYS A 4 -26.82 -8.90 15.01
CA LYS A 4 -27.63 -7.71 14.72
C LYS A 4 -27.67 -7.53 13.21
N SER A 5 -28.88 -7.56 12.65
CA SER A 5 -29.14 -7.16 11.27
C SER A 5 -28.84 -5.66 11.16
N PHE A 6 -27.73 -5.31 10.53
CA PHE A 6 -27.45 -3.93 10.14
C PHE A 6 -28.31 -3.63 8.91
N ALA A 7 -28.94 -2.45 8.87
CA ALA A 7 -29.58 -1.96 7.63
C ALA A 7 -28.56 -2.08 6.49
N ALA A 8 -29.01 -2.49 5.30
CA ALA A 8 -28.12 -2.69 4.17
C ALA A 8 -27.47 -1.34 3.79
N ASP A 9 -26.25 -1.11 4.28
CA ASP A 9 -25.44 0.04 3.90
C ASP A 9 -25.27 0.03 2.37
N VAL A 10 -25.41 1.21 1.74
CA VAL A 10 -25.13 1.39 0.31
C VAL A 10 -23.70 0.95 0.00
N CYS A 11 -23.54 0.07 -1.00
CA CYS A 11 -22.23 -0.43 -1.43
C CYS A 11 -21.50 0.66 -2.23
N VAL A 12 -20.35 1.11 -1.73
CA VAL A 12 -19.51 2.12 -2.40
C VAL A 12 -19.04 1.66 -3.77
N ASN A 13 -18.80 0.35 -3.92
CA ASN A 13 -18.37 -0.29 -5.16
C ASN A 13 -19.52 -0.67 -6.11
N ASP A 14 -20.77 -0.40 -5.72
CA ASP A 14 -21.99 -0.58 -6.51
C ASP A 14 -23.08 0.41 -6.06
N PRO A 15 -22.83 1.74 -6.19
CA PRO A 15 -23.69 2.76 -5.60
C PRO A 15 -25.11 2.76 -6.19
N ASP A 16 -25.24 2.40 -7.46
CA ASP A 16 -26.51 2.33 -8.18
C ASP A 16 -27.18 0.95 -8.08
N GLY A 17 -26.54 -0.01 -7.41
CA GLY A 17 -27.03 -1.39 -7.26
C GLY A 17 -27.08 -2.20 -8.56
N THR A 18 -26.53 -1.68 -9.65
CA THR A 18 -26.60 -2.29 -10.99
C THR A 18 -25.78 -3.57 -11.10
N ARG A 19 -24.77 -3.74 -10.26
CA ARG A 19 -23.94 -4.96 -10.22
C ARG A 19 -24.55 -6.04 -9.32
N GLY A 20 -25.48 -5.68 -8.45
CA GLY A 20 -26.13 -6.59 -7.53
C GLY A 20 -25.20 -7.09 -6.43
N VAL A 21 -24.23 -6.28 -6.01
CA VAL A 21 -23.25 -6.60 -4.97
C VAL A 21 -23.94 -6.69 -3.61
N LYS A 22 -23.85 -7.85 -2.93
CA LYS A 22 -24.56 -8.09 -1.66
C LYS A 22 -23.70 -8.66 -0.53
N GLY A 23 -22.49 -9.15 -0.79
CA GLY A 23 -21.65 -9.80 0.22
C GLY A 23 -21.24 -8.85 1.36
N GLN A 24 -21.53 -9.19 2.61
CA GLN A 24 -21.26 -8.32 3.79
C GLN A 24 -20.10 -8.84 4.66
N GLN A 25 -19.40 -9.90 4.22
CA GLN A 25 -18.38 -10.56 5.03
C GLN A 25 -17.23 -9.60 5.37
N ILE A 26 -16.82 -8.74 4.44
CA ILE A 26 -15.76 -7.74 4.68
C ILE A 26 -16.20 -6.70 5.71
N ASN A 27 -17.40 -6.15 5.59
CA ASN A 27 -17.89 -5.14 6.53
C ASN A 27 -18.04 -5.74 7.95
N THR A 28 -18.45 -7.00 8.03
CA THR A 28 -18.51 -7.75 9.29
C THR A 28 -17.11 -7.98 9.86
N ALA A 29 -16.14 -8.36 9.02
CA ALA A 29 -14.75 -8.54 9.44
C ALA A 29 -14.15 -7.22 9.94
N PHE A 30 -14.43 -6.11 9.26
CA PHE A 30 -14.01 -4.77 9.69
C PHE A 30 -14.62 -4.36 11.02
N HIS A 31 -15.93 -4.58 11.24
CA HIS A 31 -16.58 -4.26 12.50
C HIS A 31 -15.97 -5.02 13.70
N ASN A 32 -15.52 -6.25 13.46
CA ASN A 32 -14.92 -7.11 14.48
C ASN A 32 -13.40 -6.93 14.62
N ALA A 33 -12.78 -6.17 13.72
CA ALA A 33 -11.33 -5.97 13.73
C ALA A 33 -10.91 -5.09 14.91
N THR A 34 -9.81 -5.50 15.53
CA THR A 34 -9.39 -5.06 16.88
C THR A 34 -7.88 -4.76 16.93
N ASP A 35 -7.24 -4.84 15.77
CA ASP A 35 -5.85 -4.51 15.54
C ASP A 35 -5.58 -3.00 15.73
N PRO A 36 -4.31 -2.60 15.89
CA PRO A 36 -3.95 -1.20 16.12
C PRO A 36 -4.40 -0.24 15.01
N LEU A 37 -4.36 -0.65 13.74
CA LEU A 37 -4.76 0.19 12.61
C LEU A 37 -6.27 0.46 12.63
N THR A 38 -7.09 -0.57 12.84
CA THR A 38 -8.55 -0.42 12.98
C THR A 38 -8.93 0.40 14.22
N LYS A 39 -8.24 0.20 15.34
CA LYS A 39 -8.45 1.00 16.57
C LYS A 39 -8.11 2.47 16.35
N ALA A 40 -6.98 2.76 15.71
CA ALA A 40 -6.56 4.12 15.41
C ALA A 40 -7.55 4.82 14.46
N PHE A 41 -8.05 4.10 13.45
CA PHE A 41 -9.14 4.60 12.61
C PHE A 41 -10.40 4.91 13.43
N THR A 42 -10.87 3.96 14.26
CA THR A 42 -12.08 4.14 15.08
C THR A 42 -11.95 5.33 16.04
N ALA A 43 -10.77 5.51 16.64
CA ALA A 43 -10.47 6.68 17.46
C ALA A 43 -10.51 7.97 16.65
N SER A 44 -9.99 7.98 15.42
CA SER A 44 -10.02 9.17 14.53
C SER A 44 -11.43 9.58 14.10
N GLN A 45 -12.40 8.65 14.11
CA GLN A 45 -13.81 8.93 13.79
C GLN A 45 -14.60 9.43 14.99
N SER A 46 -14.11 9.15 16.20
CA SER A 46 -14.78 9.56 17.43
C SER A 46 -14.50 11.05 17.66
N LYS A 47 -15.45 11.90 17.27
CA LYS A 47 -15.43 13.36 17.49
C LYS A 47 -15.37 13.79 18.97
N THR A 48 -15.24 12.87 19.90
CA THR A 48 -14.90 13.19 21.29
C THR A 48 -13.53 13.85 21.28
N ALA A 49 -13.55 15.19 21.26
CA ALA A 49 -12.45 16.04 21.65
C ALA A 49 -11.75 15.36 22.83
N CYS A 50 -10.45 15.12 22.71
CA CYS A 50 -9.66 14.75 23.88
C CYS A 50 -10.08 15.70 25.00
N PRO A 51 -10.48 15.20 26.19
CA PRO A 51 -10.57 16.09 27.35
C PRO A 51 -9.21 16.79 27.44
N PRO A 52 -9.17 18.12 27.62
CA PRO A 52 -7.91 18.86 27.65
C PRO A 52 -6.99 18.13 28.62
N ALA A 53 -5.88 17.61 28.09
CA ALA A 53 -4.90 16.92 28.90
C ALA A 53 -4.52 17.89 30.03
N SER A 54 -4.74 17.47 31.28
CA SER A 54 -4.32 18.21 32.46
C SER A 54 -2.88 18.64 32.25
N THR A 55 -2.68 19.96 32.19
CA THR A 55 -1.45 20.64 31.79
C THR A 55 -0.23 20.01 32.47
N PRO A 56 0.60 19.24 31.76
CA PRO A 56 1.95 19.01 32.22
C PRO A 56 2.73 20.28 31.87
N THR A 57 3.33 20.92 32.86
CA THR A 57 4.26 22.05 32.70
C THR A 57 5.43 21.59 31.83
N LYS A 58 5.28 21.68 30.50
CA LYS A 58 6.33 21.36 29.52
C LYS A 58 6.68 22.62 28.76
N THR A 59 7.97 22.85 28.65
CA THR A 59 8.52 24.08 28.09
C THR A 59 8.26 24.14 26.59
N ALA A 60 8.22 25.36 26.02
CA ALA A 60 8.01 25.56 24.58
C ALA A 60 9.02 24.80 23.69
N LYS A 61 10.18 24.41 24.25
CA LYS A 61 11.19 23.56 23.60
C LYS A 61 10.76 22.10 23.44
N ASP A 62 9.93 21.58 24.35
CA ASP A 62 9.44 20.20 24.33
C ASP A 62 8.27 20.00 23.37
N MET A 63 7.47 21.05 23.14
CA MET A 63 6.37 21.00 22.17
C MET A 63 6.86 20.92 20.73
N SER A 64 7.95 21.62 20.37
CA SER A 64 8.58 21.52 19.05
C SER A 64 9.21 20.15 18.77
N ALA A 65 9.52 19.35 19.80
CA ALA A 65 10.04 17.99 19.65
C ALA A 65 8.94 16.90 19.63
N VAL A 66 7.76 17.20 20.17
CA VAL A 66 6.62 16.25 20.24
C VAL A 66 5.59 16.47 19.13
N THR A 67 5.49 17.68 18.56
CA THR A 67 4.88 17.87 17.24
C THR A 67 5.90 17.53 16.18
N GLY A 68 6.19 16.23 16.02
CA GLY A 68 6.93 15.74 14.85
C GLY A 68 6.32 16.42 13.62
N ALA A 69 7.16 17.16 12.90
CA ALA A 69 6.75 18.01 11.79
C ALA A 69 5.64 17.31 11.03
N THR A 70 4.42 17.85 11.11
CA THR A 70 3.34 17.36 10.26
C THR A 70 3.77 17.77 8.87
N LEU A 71 4.52 16.89 8.21
CA LEU A 71 4.98 17.11 6.85
C LEU A 71 3.72 17.44 6.07
N ASN A 72 3.78 18.53 5.31
CA ASN A 72 2.66 19.00 4.50
C ASN A 72 2.51 18.07 3.28
N ILE A 73 2.30 16.79 3.56
CA ILE A 73 2.14 15.71 2.61
C ILE A 73 0.68 15.72 2.25
N GLY A 74 0.43 15.84 0.95
CA GLY A 74 -0.95 15.81 0.49
C GLY A 74 -1.65 14.51 0.90
N LYS A 75 -2.98 14.57 1.01
CA LYS A 75 -3.79 13.39 1.36
C LYS A 75 -4.61 12.95 0.17
N ILE A 76 -4.63 11.65 -0.09
CA ILE A 76 -5.55 11.07 -1.08
C ILE A 76 -6.98 11.28 -0.58
N LYS A 77 -7.79 11.92 -1.41
CA LYS A 77 -9.18 12.24 -1.09
C LYS A 77 -10.07 11.01 -1.09
N ALA A 78 -11.14 11.04 -0.29
CA ALA A 78 -12.02 9.90 -0.05
C ALA A 78 -12.71 9.47 -1.34
N GLU A 79 -13.23 10.45 -2.09
CA GLU A 79 -13.95 10.27 -3.33
C GLU A 79 -13.12 9.54 -4.40
N CYS A 80 -11.80 9.75 -4.44
CA CYS A 80 -10.94 9.06 -5.40
C CYS A 80 -10.74 7.59 -5.04
N ILE A 81 -10.65 7.26 -3.76
CA ILE A 81 -10.60 5.85 -3.31
C ILE A 81 -11.95 5.17 -3.56
N GLN A 82 -13.06 5.86 -3.25
CA GLN A 82 -14.40 5.33 -3.53
C GLN A 82 -14.61 5.08 -5.04
N ALA A 83 -14.18 6.01 -5.89
CA ALA A 83 -14.21 5.85 -7.34
C ALA A 83 -13.31 4.71 -7.84
N SER A 84 -12.13 4.52 -7.24
CA SER A 84 -11.26 3.38 -7.52
C SER A 84 -11.92 2.04 -7.16
N LEU A 85 -12.60 1.96 -6.02
CA LEU A 85 -13.27 0.73 -5.55
C LEU A 85 -14.44 0.31 -6.45
N GLN A 86 -15.00 1.25 -7.23
CA GLN A 86 -15.99 0.95 -8.25
C GLN A 86 -15.37 0.33 -9.52
N ARG A 87 -14.06 0.19 -9.66
CA ARG A 87 -13.48 -0.48 -10.83
C ARG A 87 -13.56 -2.00 -10.68
N GLU A 88 -13.84 -2.68 -11.79
CA GLU A 88 -13.73 -4.14 -11.83
C GLU A 88 -12.26 -4.54 -11.92
N VAL A 89 -11.81 -5.34 -10.96
CA VAL A 89 -10.46 -5.89 -10.92
C VAL A 89 -10.62 -7.41 -10.97
N GLY A 90 -10.24 -8.01 -12.10
CA GLY A 90 -10.55 -9.39 -12.50
C GLY A 90 -9.84 -10.50 -11.72
N ASN A 91 -9.63 -10.32 -10.41
CA ASN A 91 -8.94 -11.25 -9.53
C ASN A 91 -9.88 -11.82 -8.46
N THR A 92 -9.49 -12.98 -7.90
CA THR A 92 -10.19 -13.57 -6.74
C THR A 92 -9.91 -12.73 -5.50
N GLY A 93 -10.96 -12.36 -4.78
CA GLY A 93 -10.87 -11.79 -3.45
C GLY A 93 -10.98 -12.84 -2.36
N TYR A 94 -10.50 -12.52 -1.18
CA TYR A 94 -10.56 -13.37 0.00
C TYR A 94 -11.07 -12.58 1.20
N THR A 95 -12.02 -13.16 1.91
CA THR A 95 -12.36 -12.73 3.26
C THR A 95 -11.79 -13.74 4.24
N CYS A 96 -11.51 -13.30 5.46
CA CYS A 96 -10.93 -14.16 6.47
C CYS A 96 -11.74 -14.11 7.75
N ALA A 97 -12.32 -15.25 8.11
CA ALA A 97 -13.02 -15.45 9.37
C ALA A 97 -12.27 -16.49 10.18
N LYS A 98 -11.82 -16.13 11.40
CA LYS A 98 -11.05 -17.02 12.29
C LYS A 98 -9.83 -17.68 11.61
N GLY A 99 -9.15 -16.93 10.73
CA GLY A 99 -7.96 -17.41 10.00
C GLY A 99 -8.26 -18.33 8.80
N VAL A 100 -9.54 -18.61 8.50
CA VAL A 100 -9.94 -19.40 7.33
C VAL A 100 -10.24 -18.46 6.16
N PRO A 101 -9.53 -18.57 5.02
CA PRO A 101 -9.81 -17.76 3.85
C PRO A 101 -11.03 -18.31 3.10
N THR A 102 -11.97 -17.43 2.78
CA THR A 102 -13.12 -17.69 1.92
C THR A 102 -12.97 -16.86 0.65
N ALA A 103 -12.83 -17.55 -0.49
CA ALA A 103 -12.72 -16.93 -1.79
C ALA A 103 -14.06 -16.30 -2.23
N PHE A 104 -13.98 -15.22 -2.99
CA PHE A 104 -15.09 -14.64 -3.73
C PHE A 104 -14.58 -14.08 -5.06
N ASP A 105 -15.43 -14.06 -6.08
CA ASP A 105 -15.07 -13.40 -7.34
C ASP A 105 -15.25 -11.90 -7.18
N ASN A 106 -14.22 -11.11 -7.48
CA ASN A 106 -14.29 -9.66 -7.30
C ASN A 106 -14.88 -8.94 -8.54
N ALA A 107 -15.96 -9.48 -9.08
CA ALA A 107 -16.66 -8.92 -10.23
C ALA A 107 -18.17 -9.08 -10.06
N LYS A 108 -18.95 -8.15 -10.63
CA LYS A 108 -20.42 -8.24 -10.68
C LYS A 108 -21.03 -8.55 -9.30
N SER A 109 -22.09 -9.38 -9.26
CA SER A 109 -22.88 -9.67 -8.06
C SER A 109 -22.17 -10.52 -7.01
N SER A 110 -21.09 -11.21 -7.37
CA SER A 110 -20.29 -12.03 -6.47
C SER A 110 -19.24 -11.24 -5.68
N ALA A 111 -18.97 -9.99 -6.08
CA ALA A 111 -18.10 -9.10 -5.33
C ALA A 111 -18.67 -8.83 -3.92
N GLN A 112 -17.77 -8.50 -3.00
CA GLN A 112 -18.16 -8.07 -1.65
C GLN A 112 -18.59 -6.60 -1.66
N CYS A 113 -19.65 -6.29 -0.94
CA CYS A 113 -20.08 -4.93 -0.67
C CYS A 113 -19.08 -4.25 0.24
N LEU A 114 -18.49 -3.15 -0.22
CA LEU A 114 -17.66 -2.29 0.62
C LEU A 114 -18.52 -1.09 1.02
N ASN A 115 -18.89 -0.99 2.30
CA ASN A 115 -19.65 0.17 2.75
C ASN A 115 -18.73 1.40 2.93
N LYS A 116 -19.35 2.55 3.23
CA LYS A 116 -18.63 3.80 3.43
C LYS A 116 -17.55 3.70 4.51
N LYS A 117 -17.83 3.02 5.63
CA LYS A 117 -16.85 2.88 6.73
C LYS A 117 -15.61 2.10 6.30
N THR A 118 -15.77 1.03 5.53
CA THR A 118 -14.65 0.27 4.98
C THR A 118 -13.83 1.11 3.98
N ALA A 119 -14.49 1.90 3.14
CA ALA A 119 -13.80 2.83 2.22
C ALA A 119 -13.03 3.93 2.98
N ASP A 120 -13.64 4.53 4.01
CA ASP A 120 -13.01 5.53 4.88
C ASP A 120 -11.81 4.94 5.64
N PHE A 121 -11.91 3.67 6.08
CA PHE A 121 -10.80 2.95 6.70
C PHE A 121 -9.63 2.75 5.73
N ILE A 122 -9.91 2.37 4.49
CA ILE A 122 -8.88 2.24 3.45
C ILE A 122 -8.19 3.60 3.21
N GLN A 123 -8.97 4.67 3.08
CA GLN A 123 -8.43 6.02 2.92
C GLN A 123 -7.53 6.43 4.09
N TYR A 124 -8.01 6.24 5.32
CA TYR A 124 -7.24 6.51 6.52
C TYR A 124 -5.93 5.73 6.51
N SER A 125 -6.01 4.41 6.28
CA SER A 125 -4.86 3.52 6.33
C SER A 125 -3.77 3.90 5.34
N VAL A 126 -4.16 4.18 4.09
CA VAL A 126 -3.20 4.58 3.04
C VAL A 126 -2.55 5.93 3.38
N ASN A 127 -3.33 6.93 3.79
CA ASN A 127 -2.78 8.24 4.13
C ASN A 127 -1.89 8.20 5.39
N GLN A 128 -2.23 7.37 6.38
CA GLN A 128 -1.36 7.13 7.54
C GLN A 128 -0.05 6.48 7.12
N ALA A 129 -0.11 5.47 6.25
CA ALA A 129 1.08 4.80 5.73
C ALA A 129 1.99 5.76 4.95
N ILE A 130 1.42 6.60 4.07
CA ILE A 130 2.15 7.63 3.33
C ILE A 130 2.84 8.60 4.29
N ASN A 131 2.13 9.11 5.30
CA ASN A 131 2.71 10.04 6.27
C ASN A 131 3.81 9.38 7.10
N CYS A 132 3.58 8.14 7.54
CA CYS A 132 4.54 7.37 8.32
C CYS A 132 5.86 7.12 7.56
N MET A 133 5.78 6.72 6.30
CA MET A 133 6.95 6.33 5.48
C MET A 133 7.56 7.47 4.68
N SER A 134 7.03 8.69 4.79
CA SER A 134 7.60 9.84 4.09
C SER A 134 8.77 10.43 4.85
N PRO A 135 9.99 10.44 4.27
CA PRO A 135 11.10 11.14 4.89
C PRO A 135 10.87 12.66 4.80
N PRO A 136 11.35 13.45 5.79
CA PRO A 136 11.13 14.91 5.81
C PRO A 136 11.63 15.65 4.56
N GLU A 137 12.81 15.28 4.06
CA GLU A 137 13.47 15.97 2.95
C GLU A 137 12.87 15.60 1.58
N ASP A 138 12.33 14.39 1.45
CA ASP A 138 11.73 13.94 0.19
C ASP A 138 10.49 13.07 0.40
N PRO A 139 9.37 13.70 0.82
CA PRO A 139 8.15 12.99 1.14
C PRO A 139 7.63 12.19 -0.06
N ILE A 140 6.91 11.10 0.22
CA ILE A 140 6.25 10.31 -0.80
C ILE A 140 5.19 11.18 -1.48
N ASP A 141 5.18 11.19 -2.81
CA ASP A 141 4.12 11.83 -3.58
C ASP A 141 2.84 10.95 -3.56
N PRO A 142 1.75 11.40 -2.91
CA PRO A 142 0.52 10.61 -2.78
C PRO A 142 -0.11 10.28 -4.13
N ARG A 143 0.15 11.08 -5.17
CA ARG A 143 -0.36 10.86 -6.53
C ARG A 143 0.18 9.55 -7.12
N VAL A 144 1.45 9.23 -6.83
CA VAL A 144 2.10 8.02 -7.34
C VAL A 144 1.55 6.79 -6.63
N ILE A 145 1.34 6.90 -5.32
CA ILE A 145 0.72 5.83 -4.53
C ILE A 145 -0.73 5.60 -4.98
N LEU A 146 -1.49 6.67 -5.23
CA LEU A 146 -2.82 6.59 -5.83
C LEU A 146 -2.78 5.80 -7.14
N LYS A 147 -1.96 6.22 -8.11
CA LYS A 147 -1.85 5.56 -9.42
C LYS A 147 -1.55 4.08 -9.29
N LYS A 148 -0.60 3.75 -8.43
CA LYS A 148 -0.14 2.39 -8.21
C LYS A 148 -1.22 1.51 -7.58
N ILE A 149 -1.75 1.89 -6.42
CA ILE A 149 -2.78 1.09 -5.74
C ILE A 149 -4.05 1.00 -6.59
N ASN A 150 -4.40 2.10 -7.27
CA ASN A 150 -5.48 2.09 -8.24
C ASN A 150 -5.21 1.06 -9.36
N ASN A 151 -4.04 1.11 -10.02
CA ASN A 151 -3.70 0.18 -11.08
C ASN A 151 -3.82 -1.29 -10.66
N GLU A 152 -3.22 -1.62 -9.51
CA GLU A 152 -3.08 -3.00 -9.04
C GLU A 152 -4.37 -3.61 -8.51
N THR A 153 -5.13 -2.84 -7.72
CA THR A 153 -6.24 -3.40 -6.95
C THR A 153 -7.49 -2.55 -6.94
N GLY A 154 -7.45 -1.34 -7.51
CA GLY A 154 -8.54 -0.38 -7.33
C GLY A 154 -8.78 -0.06 -5.84
N PHE A 155 -7.75 -0.16 -4.99
CA PHE A 155 -7.84 -0.06 -3.52
C PHE A 155 -8.54 -1.22 -2.80
N ASN A 156 -8.79 -2.34 -3.50
CA ASN A 156 -9.28 -3.55 -2.86
C ASN A 156 -8.12 -4.37 -2.25
N PHE A 157 -7.85 -4.15 -0.96
CA PHE A 157 -6.80 -4.87 -0.21
C PHE A 157 -7.12 -6.35 0.04
N TYR A 158 -8.31 -6.80 -0.33
CA TYR A 158 -8.82 -8.14 -0.07
C TYR A 158 -8.56 -9.09 -1.26
N LEU A 159 -7.95 -8.61 -2.34
CA LEU A 159 -7.58 -9.44 -3.49
C LEU A 159 -6.44 -10.41 -3.15
N GLY A 160 -6.43 -11.59 -3.75
CA GLY A 160 -5.31 -12.52 -3.66
C GLY A 160 -5.02 -13.16 -5.01
N TYR A 161 -3.76 -13.15 -5.42
CA TYR A 161 -3.29 -13.85 -6.61
C TYR A 161 -2.33 -14.98 -6.22
N VAL A 162 -2.25 -16.02 -7.05
CA VAL A 162 -1.38 -17.19 -6.80
C VAL A 162 0.10 -16.79 -6.83
N GLY A 163 0.46 -15.73 -7.56
CA GLY A 163 1.82 -15.14 -7.60
C GLY A 163 2.12 -14.11 -6.49
N GLY A 164 1.17 -13.80 -5.61
CA GLY A 164 1.35 -12.87 -4.48
C GLY A 164 0.00 -12.35 -3.98
N VAL A 165 -0.16 -12.07 -2.69
CA VAL A 165 -1.49 -12.00 -2.04
C VAL A 165 -1.70 -10.66 -1.35
N GLY A 166 -2.94 -10.16 -1.38
CA GLY A 166 -3.33 -8.83 -0.97
C GLY A 166 -3.26 -7.88 -2.15
N ILE A 167 -2.59 -6.76 -1.91
CA ILE A 167 -1.97 -5.92 -2.93
C ILE A 167 -0.89 -6.66 -3.76
N GLY A 168 -1.04 -7.97 -3.94
CA GLY A 168 -0.03 -9.00 -4.15
C GLY A 168 0.68 -9.04 -5.49
N GLN A 169 0.65 -7.98 -6.28
CA GLN A 169 1.78 -7.66 -7.16
C GLN A 169 2.89 -6.87 -6.43
N LEU A 170 2.60 -6.30 -5.26
CA LEU A 170 3.51 -5.44 -4.50
C LEU A 170 4.31 -6.14 -3.40
N THR A 171 4.25 -7.47 -3.23
CA THR A 171 4.71 -8.06 -1.96
C THR A 171 5.61 -9.29 -2.04
N SER A 172 5.69 -10.05 -3.13
CA SER A 172 6.57 -11.24 -3.13
C SER A 172 8.04 -10.85 -3.00
N ASP A 173 8.53 -9.98 -3.88
CA ASP A 173 9.91 -9.49 -3.82
C ASP A 173 10.08 -8.50 -2.67
N PRO A 174 9.13 -7.58 -2.41
CA PRO A 174 9.23 -6.64 -1.29
C PRO A 174 9.33 -7.30 0.08
N VAL A 175 8.68 -8.45 0.30
CA VAL A 175 8.81 -9.17 1.57
C VAL A 175 10.22 -9.68 1.78
N ASN A 176 10.81 -10.30 0.77
CA ASN A 176 12.19 -10.80 0.88
C ASN A 176 13.18 -9.64 1.00
N GLU A 177 12.97 -8.55 0.27
CA GLU A 177 13.83 -7.37 0.32
C GLU A 177 13.74 -6.63 1.67
N ILE A 178 12.58 -6.60 2.33
CA ILE A 178 12.39 -5.85 3.58
C ILE A 178 12.54 -6.77 4.81
N ALA A 179 11.82 -7.88 4.86
CA ALA A 179 11.83 -8.76 6.03
C ALA A 179 12.79 -9.94 5.90
N GLY A 180 13.46 -10.12 4.76
CA GLY A 180 14.36 -11.26 4.59
C GLY A 180 13.64 -12.60 4.53
N TRP A 181 14.41 -13.68 4.66
CA TRP A 181 13.90 -15.05 4.65
C TRP A 181 14.72 -15.98 5.54
N TRP A 182 14.09 -17.11 5.93
CA TRP A 182 14.78 -18.20 6.61
C TRP A 182 15.17 -19.29 5.62
N ASP A 183 16.42 -19.73 5.68
CA ASP A 183 16.83 -21.00 5.13
C ASP A 183 16.28 -22.13 6.01
N TYR A 184 15.97 -23.27 5.39
CA TYR A 184 15.44 -24.44 6.08
C TYR A 184 16.32 -25.66 5.82
N THR A 185 16.72 -26.34 6.89
CA THR A 185 17.33 -27.66 6.83
C THR A 185 16.29 -28.74 7.04
N GLN A 186 16.47 -29.86 6.34
CA GLN A 186 15.62 -31.04 6.48
C GLN A 186 16.25 -31.98 7.50
N VAL A 187 15.58 -32.19 8.62
CA VAL A 187 16.02 -33.10 9.68
C VAL A 187 15.03 -34.25 9.78
N ARG A 188 15.52 -35.48 9.88
CA ARG A 188 14.64 -36.64 10.11
C ARG A 188 14.34 -36.74 11.60
N ASP A 189 13.07 -36.55 11.95
CA ASP A 189 12.58 -36.78 13.32
C ASP A 189 12.85 -38.25 13.69
N LYS A 190 13.61 -38.49 14.77
CA LYS A 190 14.03 -39.85 15.17
C LYS A 190 12.86 -40.72 15.61
N ARG A 191 11.79 -40.12 16.16
CA ARG A 191 10.61 -40.78 16.72
C ARG A 191 9.58 -41.07 15.64
N THR A 192 9.26 -40.08 14.80
CA THR A 192 8.21 -40.22 13.77
C THR A 192 8.76 -40.68 12.43
N LYS A 193 10.10 -40.69 12.26
CA LYS A 193 10.82 -40.95 11.00
C LYS A 193 10.47 -39.98 9.86
N LYS A 194 9.66 -38.95 10.11
CA LYS A 194 9.26 -37.93 9.14
C LYS A 194 10.36 -36.89 8.97
N ILE A 195 10.43 -36.31 7.77
CA ILE A 195 11.28 -35.15 7.52
C ILE A 195 10.57 -33.91 8.06
N VAL A 196 11.23 -33.20 8.97
CA VAL A 196 10.80 -31.90 9.47
C VAL A 196 11.73 -30.80 8.94
N LYS A 197 11.14 -29.67 8.54
CA LYS A 197 11.89 -28.48 8.15
C LYS A 197 12.19 -27.67 9.41
N THR A 198 13.45 -27.36 9.64
CA THR A 198 13.89 -26.54 10.78
C THR A 198 14.56 -25.29 10.24
N LYS A 199 14.23 -24.11 10.81
CA LYS A 199 14.89 -22.85 10.46
C LYS A 199 16.40 -22.98 10.75
N SER A 200 17.26 -22.70 9.77
CA SER A 200 18.71 -22.89 9.89
C SER A 200 19.49 -21.58 9.94
N LYS A 201 19.18 -20.65 9.03
CA LYS A 201 19.86 -19.36 8.92
C LYS A 201 18.86 -18.29 8.51
N TYR A 202 18.92 -17.12 9.13
CA TYR A 202 18.18 -15.95 8.68
C TYR A 202 19.03 -15.14 7.72
N ASN A 203 18.44 -14.75 6.59
CA ASN A 203 19.03 -13.85 5.62
C ASN A 203 18.22 -12.56 5.65
N PRO A 204 18.73 -11.47 6.26
CA PRO A 204 18.02 -10.20 6.26
C PRO A 204 17.92 -9.66 4.83
N GLY A 205 16.80 -9.01 4.52
CA GLY A 205 16.61 -8.35 3.24
C GLY A 205 17.45 -7.08 3.11
N ASN A 206 17.73 -6.63 1.88
CA ASN A 206 18.57 -5.44 1.66
C ASN A 206 17.92 -4.14 2.18
N ALA A 207 16.60 -4.13 2.30
CA ALA A 207 15.78 -3.02 2.78
C ALA A 207 15.29 -3.22 4.22
N HIS A 208 15.95 -4.07 5.02
CA HIS A 208 15.57 -4.36 6.41
C HIS A 208 15.52 -3.12 7.29
N SER A 209 16.37 -2.15 7.01
CA SER A 209 16.42 -0.86 7.70
C SER A 209 15.09 -0.08 7.65
N ILE A 210 14.19 -0.39 6.71
CA ILE A 210 12.84 0.18 6.69
C ILE A 210 12.06 -0.26 7.91
N LEU A 211 12.05 -1.55 8.25
CA LEU A 211 11.34 -2.03 9.43
C LEU A 211 11.95 -1.45 10.70
N GLU A 212 13.28 -1.37 10.77
CA GLU A 212 14.00 -0.79 11.91
C GLU A 212 13.61 0.69 12.10
N THR A 213 13.63 1.46 11.01
CA THR A 213 13.24 2.88 11.00
C THR A 213 11.79 3.06 11.43
N LEU A 214 10.89 2.22 10.93
CA LEU A 214 9.46 2.29 11.26
C LEU A 214 9.17 1.91 12.72
N ALA A 215 9.85 0.89 13.26
CA ALA A 215 9.72 0.50 14.67
C ALA A 215 10.27 1.58 15.62
N ALA A 216 11.38 2.20 15.24
CA ALA A 216 12.02 3.28 15.99
C ALA A 216 11.36 4.65 15.79
N SER A 217 10.43 4.78 14.84
CA SER A 217 9.83 6.07 14.48
C SER A 217 9.00 6.66 15.62
N ASN A 218 9.25 7.94 15.90
CA ASN A 218 8.42 8.75 16.79
C ASN A 218 7.29 9.48 16.04
N ASN A 219 7.16 9.30 14.72
CA ASN A 219 6.07 9.87 13.95
C ASN A 219 4.73 9.26 14.42
N PRO A 220 3.76 10.05 14.91
CA PRO A 220 2.47 9.54 15.34
C PRO A 220 1.73 8.75 14.27
N ALA A 221 1.96 9.04 12.98
CA ALA A 221 1.38 8.29 11.86
C ALA A 221 1.90 6.84 11.77
N CYS A 222 3.07 6.54 12.35
CA CYS A 222 3.64 5.20 12.41
C CYS A 222 3.12 4.36 13.58
N ALA A 223 2.51 4.98 14.59
CA ALA A 223 2.02 4.27 15.77
C ALA A 223 1.09 3.08 15.44
N PRO A 224 0.15 3.17 14.47
CA PRO A 224 -0.73 2.05 14.14
C PRO A 224 -0.01 0.87 13.45
N PHE A 225 1.17 1.10 12.86
CA PHE A 225 1.97 0.07 12.18
C PHE A 225 3.04 -0.53 13.09
N LYS A 226 3.40 0.14 14.19
CA LYS A 226 4.53 -0.24 15.05
C LYS A 226 4.47 -1.69 15.53
N LYS A 227 3.33 -2.13 16.04
CA LYS A 227 3.16 -3.51 16.53
C LYS A 227 3.42 -4.57 15.45
N ILE A 228 2.96 -4.33 14.21
CA ILE A 228 3.15 -5.30 13.13
C ILE A 228 4.60 -5.31 12.65
N VAL A 229 5.23 -4.14 12.57
CA VAL A 229 6.64 -3.98 12.22
C VAL A 229 7.55 -4.63 13.26
N GLU A 230 7.34 -4.38 14.56
CA GLU A 230 8.12 -4.97 15.65
C GLU A 230 8.03 -6.50 15.66
N LYS A 231 6.84 -7.05 15.40
CA LYS A 231 6.67 -8.48 15.25
C LYS A 231 7.51 -9.01 14.09
N GLU A 232 7.50 -8.31 12.97
CA GLU A 232 8.12 -8.77 11.72
C GLU A 232 9.62 -8.52 11.61
N LEU A 233 10.16 -7.60 12.41
CA LEU A 233 11.60 -7.50 12.66
C LEU A 233 12.17 -8.79 13.24
N ASN A 234 11.40 -9.46 14.11
CA ASN A 234 11.84 -10.66 14.81
C ASN A 234 11.45 -11.96 14.08
N ASP A 235 10.28 -11.98 13.45
CA ASP A 235 9.77 -13.12 12.69
C ASP A 235 9.15 -12.63 11.38
N PRO A 236 9.88 -12.76 10.25
CA PRO A 236 9.41 -12.35 8.93
C PRO A 236 8.02 -12.92 8.63
N PRO A 237 7.14 -12.14 7.99
CA PRO A 237 5.81 -12.63 7.68
C PRO A 237 5.89 -13.81 6.72
N PRO A 238 4.88 -14.70 6.74
CA PRO A 238 4.85 -15.80 5.81
C PRO A 238 4.74 -15.27 4.38
N THR A 239 5.50 -15.86 3.47
CA THR A 239 5.56 -15.40 2.07
C THR A 239 4.17 -15.35 1.43
N PRO A 240 3.86 -14.27 0.68
CA PRO A 240 2.63 -14.21 -0.08
C PRO A 240 2.64 -15.30 -1.19
N GLY A 241 1.45 -15.72 -1.63
CA GLY A 241 1.27 -16.68 -2.74
C GLY A 241 0.74 -18.06 -2.32
N SER A 242 0.89 -18.44 -1.05
CA SER A 242 0.31 -19.70 -0.54
C SER A 242 -1.06 -19.48 0.09
N LYS A 243 -2.07 -20.28 -0.28
CA LYS A 243 -3.45 -20.19 0.27
C LYS A 243 -3.49 -20.15 1.81
N LYS A 244 -2.63 -20.92 2.47
CA LYS A 244 -2.51 -20.94 3.96
C LYS A 244 -2.08 -19.59 4.56
N ASN A 245 -1.44 -18.73 3.77
CA ASN A 245 -0.93 -17.43 4.22
C ASN A 245 -1.88 -16.28 3.85
N TYR A 246 -2.95 -16.52 3.09
CA TYR A 246 -3.79 -15.44 2.54
C TYR A 246 -4.35 -14.54 3.64
N CYS A 247 -4.80 -15.12 4.75
CA CYS A 247 -5.33 -14.33 5.87
C CYS A 247 -4.32 -13.45 6.58
N SER A 248 -3.02 -13.71 6.44
CA SER A 248 -2.00 -12.75 6.90
C SER A 248 -1.92 -11.52 5.98
N TRP A 249 -2.36 -11.59 4.74
CA TRP A 249 -2.21 -10.48 3.79
C TRP A 249 -3.51 -9.76 3.45
N VAL A 250 -4.64 -10.48 3.45
CA VAL A 250 -5.97 -9.95 3.08
C VAL A 250 -6.88 -9.67 4.27
N SER A 251 -6.44 -9.93 5.51
CA SER A 251 -7.27 -9.62 6.68
C SER A 251 -7.41 -8.11 6.84
N VAL A 252 -8.61 -7.69 7.26
CA VAL A 252 -8.83 -6.32 7.71
C VAL A 252 -7.89 -6.04 8.89
N GLY A 253 -7.28 -4.85 8.90
CA GLY A 253 -6.32 -4.50 9.94
C GLY A 253 -4.90 -4.92 9.60
N ASP A 254 -4.38 -5.96 10.27
CA ASP A 254 -2.99 -6.43 10.11
C ASP A 254 -2.64 -6.77 8.65
N GLY A 255 -3.55 -7.34 7.86
CA GLY A 255 -3.29 -7.64 6.44
C GLY A 255 -3.15 -6.37 5.59
N VAL A 256 -4.02 -5.39 5.81
CA VAL A 256 -3.94 -4.05 5.18
C VAL A 256 -2.66 -3.33 5.63
N ALA A 257 -2.37 -3.33 6.93
CA ALA A 257 -1.17 -2.72 7.51
C ALA A 257 0.11 -3.31 6.89
N ARG A 258 0.19 -4.64 6.83
CA ARG A 258 1.29 -5.37 6.20
C ARG A 258 1.41 -5.03 4.72
N SER A 259 0.32 -5.11 3.97
CA SER A 259 0.27 -4.74 2.55
C SER A 259 0.80 -3.33 2.30
N LEU A 260 0.47 -2.37 3.17
CA LEU A 260 0.96 -1.00 3.09
C LEU A 260 2.43 -0.87 3.45
N VAL A 261 2.89 -1.48 4.55
CA VAL A 261 4.30 -1.43 4.99
C VAL A 261 5.22 -1.99 3.91
N TYR A 262 4.96 -3.19 3.38
CA TYR A 262 5.84 -3.75 2.34
C TYR A 262 5.66 -3.03 1.00
N GLY A 263 4.42 -2.69 0.65
CA GLY A 263 4.11 -2.08 -0.64
C GLY A 263 4.64 -0.64 -0.79
N LEU A 264 4.63 0.17 0.27
CA LEU A 264 5.17 1.54 0.27
C LEU A 264 6.61 1.58 0.79
N GLY A 265 7.00 0.71 1.72
CA GLY A 265 8.38 0.60 2.17
C GLY A 265 9.31 0.29 1.01
N TYR A 266 8.98 -0.71 0.20
CA TYR A 266 9.77 -1.02 -0.98
C TYR A 266 9.80 0.14 -1.99
N PHE A 267 8.89 1.13 -1.84
CA PHE A 267 8.75 2.21 -2.81
C PHE A 267 9.74 3.28 -2.53
N VAL A 268 9.82 3.62 -1.25
CA VAL A 268 10.90 4.42 -0.71
C VAL A 268 12.23 3.75 -1.05
N TYR A 269 12.38 2.45 -0.78
CA TYR A 269 13.62 1.73 -1.07
C TYR A 269 14.01 1.81 -2.55
N ALA A 270 13.10 1.45 -3.46
CA ALA A 270 13.40 1.42 -4.89
C ALA A 270 13.64 2.82 -5.46
N ARG A 271 12.88 3.82 -5.00
CA ARG A 271 13.09 5.23 -5.36
C ARG A 271 14.48 5.68 -4.96
N ASP A 272 14.86 5.43 -3.72
CA ASP A 272 16.03 6.06 -3.11
C ASP A 272 17.33 5.31 -3.44
N HIS A 273 17.32 3.97 -3.45
CA HIS A 273 18.52 3.15 -3.64
C HIS A 273 18.70 2.58 -5.06
N PHE A 274 17.64 2.53 -5.87
CA PHE A 274 17.77 2.06 -7.25
C PHE A 274 17.65 3.19 -8.25
N ILE A 275 16.56 3.95 -8.20
CA ILE A 275 16.28 4.96 -9.23
C ILE A 275 17.15 6.19 -9.06
N LYS A 276 17.16 6.80 -7.88
CA LYS A 276 17.96 8.00 -7.63
C LYS A 276 19.44 7.73 -7.79
N ASP A 277 19.96 6.63 -7.27
CA ASP A 277 21.38 6.31 -7.41
C ASP A 277 21.77 6.07 -8.87
N THR A 278 20.96 5.32 -9.63
CA THR A 278 21.20 5.12 -11.08
C THR A 278 21.15 6.44 -11.85
N LEU A 279 20.22 7.35 -11.51
CA LEU A 279 20.14 8.67 -12.14
C LEU A 279 21.30 9.57 -11.71
N LYS A 280 21.70 9.57 -10.44
CA LYS A 280 22.85 10.37 -9.96
C LYS A 280 24.15 9.98 -10.65
N GLU A 281 24.34 8.70 -10.94
CA GLU A 281 25.52 8.21 -11.65
C GLU A 281 25.55 8.62 -13.13
N ARG A 282 24.38 8.80 -13.76
CA ARG A 282 24.26 8.95 -15.24
C ARG A 282 23.79 10.32 -15.71
N ALA A 283 22.93 10.93 -14.93
CA ALA A 283 22.20 12.16 -15.19
C ALA A 283 21.83 12.88 -13.87
N PRO A 284 22.81 13.33 -13.05
CA PRO A 284 22.59 14.04 -11.80
C PRO A 284 21.47 15.10 -11.80
N GLU A 285 21.33 15.87 -12.88
CA GLU A 285 20.29 16.89 -12.97
C GLU A 285 18.89 16.29 -13.07
N LEU A 286 18.74 15.15 -13.77
CA LEU A 286 17.48 14.42 -13.85
C LEU A 286 17.07 13.79 -12.53
N ALA A 287 18.04 13.43 -11.67
CA ALA A 287 17.75 12.88 -10.34
C ALA A 287 17.02 13.89 -9.42
N LYS A 288 17.06 15.19 -9.75
CA LYS A 288 16.33 16.25 -9.03
C LYS A 288 14.87 16.36 -9.47
N SER A 289 14.49 15.82 -10.64
CA SER A 289 13.12 15.85 -11.12
C SER A 289 12.27 14.82 -10.37
N LYS A 290 11.43 15.30 -9.45
CA LYS A 290 10.51 14.46 -8.68
C LYS A 290 9.58 13.65 -9.57
N GLU A 291 9.03 14.25 -10.63
CA GLU A 291 8.12 13.52 -11.53
C GLU A 291 8.81 12.40 -12.31
N LEU A 292 10.02 12.64 -12.82
CA LEU A 292 10.77 11.63 -13.55
C LEU A 292 11.20 10.48 -12.62
N VAL A 293 11.73 10.81 -11.44
CA VAL A 293 12.09 9.81 -10.42
C VAL A 293 10.88 8.97 -10.03
N ASN A 294 9.73 9.61 -9.81
CA ASN A 294 8.49 8.92 -9.47
C ASN A 294 7.98 8.01 -10.61
N ALA A 295 8.05 8.46 -11.87
CA ALA A 295 7.67 7.65 -13.02
C ALA A 295 8.58 6.42 -13.18
N LEU A 296 9.89 6.59 -13.05
CA LEU A 296 10.85 5.49 -13.10
C LEU A 296 10.73 4.55 -11.89
N THR A 297 10.38 5.08 -10.72
CA THR A 297 10.06 4.25 -9.54
C THR A 297 8.82 3.42 -9.82
N LEU A 298 7.79 3.98 -10.46
CA LEU A 298 6.62 3.21 -10.89
C LEU A 298 7.00 2.11 -11.88
N VAL A 299 7.97 2.34 -12.78
CA VAL A 299 8.53 1.27 -13.63
C VAL A 299 9.22 0.20 -12.80
N ALA A 300 10.03 0.58 -11.80
CA ALA A 300 10.71 -0.36 -10.91
C ALA A 300 9.76 -1.19 -10.04
N TYR A 301 8.51 -0.76 -9.94
CA TYR A 301 7.42 -1.49 -9.29
C TYR A 301 6.73 -2.50 -10.16
N GLY A 302 6.72 -2.26 -11.46
CA GLY A 302 6.03 -3.10 -12.39
C GLY A 302 6.79 -4.42 -12.65
N PRO A 303 6.31 -5.19 -13.63
CA PRO A 303 6.98 -6.39 -14.08
C PRO A 303 8.45 -6.13 -14.44
N GLY A 304 9.35 -6.97 -13.92
CA GLY A 304 10.80 -6.87 -14.13
C GLY A 304 11.53 -5.95 -13.13
N GLY A 305 10.80 -5.29 -12.23
CA GLY A 305 11.36 -4.66 -11.05
C GLY A 305 12.40 -3.55 -11.34
N PRO A 306 13.34 -3.30 -10.42
CA PRO A 306 14.40 -2.31 -10.59
C PRO A 306 15.28 -2.54 -11.83
N ALA A 307 15.45 -3.80 -12.25
CA ALA A 307 16.22 -4.14 -13.45
C ALA A 307 15.56 -3.54 -14.71
N GLN A 308 14.24 -3.63 -14.84
CA GLN A 308 13.49 -3.04 -15.95
C GLN A 308 13.62 -1.52 -15.99
N ALA A 309 13.54 -0.86 -14.84
CA ALA A 309 13.71 0.59 -14.78
C ALA A 309 15.14 1.02 -15.17
N LYS A 310 16.17 0.32 -14.68
CA LYS A 310 17.57 0.56 -15.07
C LYS A 310 17.79 0.32 -16.57
N ALA A 311 17.19 -0.73 -17.13
CA ALA A 311 17.23 -1.01 -18.56
C ALA A 311 16.55 0.10 -19.38
N LEU A 312 15.41 0.63 -18.92
CA LEU A 312 14.73 1.74 -19.57
C LEU A 312 15.56 3.03 -19.55
N ILE A 313 16.17 3.38 -18.41
CA ILE A 313 17.10 4.53 -18.30
C ILE A 313 18.22 4.40 -19.34
N ARG A 314 18.80 3.20 -19.50
CA ARG A 314 19.85 2.92 -20.49
C ARG A 314 19.34 3.03 -21.93
N LYS A 315 18.18 2.42 -22.22
CA LYS A 315 17.55 2.42 -23.56
C LYS A 315 17.27 3.84 -24.04
N LEU A 316 16.73 4.69 -23.16
CA LEU A 316 16.39 6.08 -23.46
C LEU A 316 17.61 7.01 -23.51
N ARG A 317 18.81 6.49 -23.22
CA ARG A 317 20.08 7.23 -23.21
C ARG A 317 20.02 8.49 -22.36
N LEU A 318 19.30 8.44 -21.23
CA LEU A 318 19.16 9.57 -20.33
C LEU A 318 20.54 9.97 -19.77
N ASN A 319 20.84 11.27 -19.87
CA ASN A 319 22.11 11.89 -19.45
C ASN A 319 21.85 13.36 -19.05
N ASP A 320 22.86 14.07 -18.55
CA ASP A 320 22.73 15.46 -18.06
C ASP A 320 22.26 16.50 -19.09
N ARG A 321 22.37 16.20 -20.40
CA ARG A 321 21.87 17.08 -21.46
C ARG A 321 20.40 16.82 -21.78
N SER A 322 19.79 15.78 -21.21
CA SER A 322 18.40 15.44 -21.47
C SER A 322 17.48 16.40 -20.73
N ASN A 323 16.40 16.84 -21.39
CA ASN A 323 15.37 17.62 -20.74
C ASN A 323 14.47 16.71 -19.88
N ALA A 324 14.18 17.10 -18.63
CA ALA A 324 13.38 16.28 -17.71
C ALA A 324 11.95 16.02 -18.19
N ALA A 325 11.28 17.00 -18.79
CA ALA A 325 9.92 16.85 -19.31
C ALA A 325 9.89 15.93 -20.53
N GLU A 326 10.88 16.03 -21.42
CA GLU A 326 11.03 15.12 -22.56
C GLU A 326 11.35 13.69 -22.10
N ALA A 327 12.24 13.53 -21.12
CA ALA A 327 12.55 12.24 -20.51
C ALA A 327 11.32 11.60 -19.88
N LEU A 328 10.52 12.37 -19.14
CA LEU A 328 9.26 11.91 -18.54
C LEU A 328 8.26 11.45 -19.62
N LYS A 329 8.14 12.21 -20.71
CA LYS A 329 7.30 11.82 -21.86
C LYS A 329 7.77 10.50 -22.47
N LYS A 330 9.08 10.34 -22.67
CA LYS A 330 9.67 9.09 -23.19
C LYS A 330 9.40 7.90 -22.26
N VAL A 331 9.63 8.04 -20.96
CA VAL A 331 9.33 6.99 -19.97
C VAL A 331 7.86 6.61 -20.00
N THR A 332 6.96 7.59 -20.09
CA THR A 332 5.51 7.37 -20.15
C THR A 332 5.10 6.59 -21.40
N ASN A 333 5.71 6.90 -22.54
CA ASN A 333 5.39 6.25 -23.82
C ASN A 333 6.01 4.86 -23.96
N ASP A 334 7.23 4.66 -23.44
CA ASP A 334 7.97 3.41 -23.60
C ASP A 334 7.66 2.37 -22.52
N SER A 335 7.01 2.76 -21.41
CA SER A 335 6.63 1.86 -20.34
C SER A 335 5.16 1.47 -20.42
N ALA A 336 4.91 0.22 -20.82
CA ALA A 336 3.57 -0.37 -20.83
C ALA A 336 2.88 -0.27 -19.46
N TYR A 337 3.64 -0.47 -18.37
CA TYR A 337 3.12 -0.37 -17.01
C TYR A 337 2.67 1.06 -16.66
N VAL A 338 3.47 2.08 -17.02
CA VAL A 338 3.08 3.48 -16.79
C VAL A 338 1.86 3.84 -17.64
N SER A 339 1.80 3.41 -18.90
CA SER A 339 0.62 3.61 -19.74
C SER A 339 -0.63 2.99 -19.11
N GLN A 340 -0.54 1.73 -18.67
CA GLN A 340 -1.63 1.03 -17.99
C GLN A 340 -2.10 1.80 -16.75
N THR A 341 -1.18 2.31 -15.93
CA THR A 341 -1.55 3.10 -14.74
C THR A 341 -2.32 4.37 -15.11
N ASN A 342 -1.97 5.03 -16.22
CA ASN A 342 -2.70 6.20 -16.71
C ASN A 342 -4.07 5.83 -17.26
N ASP A 343 -4.22 4.69 -17.93
CA ASP A 343 -5.53 4.20 -18.38
C ASP A 343 -6.43 3.85 -17.18
N LYS A 344 -5.87 3.26 -16.13
CA LYS A 344 -6.61 3.03 -14.88
C LYS A 344 -6.97 4.30 -14.13
N MET A 345 -6.20 5.38 -14.29
CA MET A 345 -6.60 6.71 -13.82
C MET A 345 -7.78 7.28 -14.60
N LYS A 346 -7.87 7.05 -15.93
CA LYS A 346 -9.06 7.44 -16.71
C LYS A 346 -10.31 6.73 -16.21
N GLU A 347 -10.23 5.43 -15.92
CA GLU A 347 -11.34 4.67 -15.33
C GLU A 347 -11.79 5.26 -13.99
N LEU A 348 -10.84 5.62 -13.10
CA LEU A 348 -11.15 6.28 -11.83
C LEU A 348 -11.87 7.61 -12.07
N LEU A 349 -11.33 8.46 -12.96
CA LEU A 349 -11.88 9.79 -13.22
C LEU A 349 -13.25 9.71 -13.91
N ALA A 350 -13.50 8.70 -14.73
CA ALA A 350 -14.83 8.44 -15.28
C ALA A 350 -15.86 8.16 -14.18
N ASN A 351 -15.50 7.39 -13.15
CA ASN A 351 -16.37 7.16 -11.97
C ASN A 351 -16.58 8.44 -11.14
N LEU A 352 -15.68 9.42 -11.22
CA LEU A 352 -15.86 10.77 -10.67
C LEU A 352 -16.67 11.70 -11.59
N LYS A 353 -17.26 11.18 -12.66
CA LYS A 353 -18.00 11.95 -13.68
C LYS A 353 -17.14 12.99 -14.41
N LYS A 354 -15.86 12.65 -14.64
CA LYS A 354 -14.88 13.46 -15.38
C LYS A 354 -14.40 12.70 -16.64
N PRO A 355 -15.21 12.64 -17.70
CA PRO A 355 -14.90 11.81 -18.89
C PRO A 355 -13.74 12.34 -19.74
N ASN A 356 -13.42 13.64 -19.67
CA ASN A 356 -12.35 14.28 -20.43
C ASN A 356 -11.29 14.87 -19.48
N PRO A 357 -10.45 14.04 -18.83
CA PRO A 357 -9.53 14.50 -17.82
C PRO A 357 -8.37 15.31 -18.40
N THR A 358 -8.01 16.38 -17.72
CA THR A 358 -6.80 17.18 -17.99
C THR A 358 -5.52 16.39 -17.68
N PRO A 359 -4.34 16.78 -18.21
CA PRO A 359 -3.06 16.20 -17.81
C PRO A 359 -2.82 16.23 -16.28
N GLU A 360 -3.22 17.30 -15.61
CA GLU A 360 -3.17 17.49 -14.15
C GLU A 360 -4.00 16.41 -13.43
N GLU A 361 -5.21 16.15 -13.92
CA GLU A 361 -6.09 15.13 -13.36
C GLU A 361 -5.56 13.72 -13.61
N LEU A 362 -5.00 13.47 -14.79
CA LEU A 362 -4.32 12.20 -15.09
C LEU A 362 -3.05 12.01 -14.23
N ARG A 363 -2.40 13.10 -13.80
CA ARG A 363 -1.34 13.03 -12.77
C ARG A 363 -1.89 12.71 -11.39
N GLY A 364 -3.17 12.95 -11.13
CA GLY A 364 -3.82 12.73 -9.83
C GLY A 364 -3.94 14.00 -8.99
N ASP A 365 -3.68 15.19 -9.56
CA ASP A 365 -3.65 16.46 -8.84
C ASP A 365 -5.03 16.79 -8.21
N SER A 366 -6.12 16.41 -8.89
CA SER A 366 -7.49 16.58 -8.37
C SER A 366 -7.84 15.62 -7.23
N CYS A 367 -7.07 14.54 -7.05
CA CYS A 367 -7.30 13.48 -6.06
C CYS A 367 -6.46 13.60 -4.80
N VAL A 368 -5.64 14.65 -4.69
CA VAL A 368 -4.80 14.91 -3.52
C VAL A 368 -5.15 16.29 -2.95
N SER A 369 -5.44 16.38 -1.66
CA SER A 369 -5.56 17.67 -0.96
C SER A 369 -4.18 18.12 -0.50
N LYS A 370 -3.90 19.43 -0.57
CA LYS A 370 -2.70 20.01 0.07
C LYS A 370 -2.89 20.09 1.58
#